data_AF-I7M3M9-F1
#
_entry.id   AF-I7M3M9-F1
#
_cell.length_a   1.000
_cell.length_b   1.000
_cell.length_c   1.000
_cell.angle_alpha   90.00
_cell.angle_beta   90.00
_cell.angle_gamma   90.00
#
_symmetry.space_group_name_H-M   'P 1'
#
loop_
_entity.id
_entity.type
_entity.pdbx_description
1 polymer ?
#
loop_
_entity_poly.entity_id
_entity_poly.type
_entity_poly.pdbx_seq_one_letter_code
_entity_poly.pdbx_strand_id
1 'polypeptide(L)'
;MQILKKLDLFGSPFYFEMGTGNDKMKTSFGGLLTLVIACISLSYFGYLNYMYSSGNIQPKIFAQQKKLTKNFSLPIQSLQISFDVRNLDTDEALMKKQQQLGQQLITYKAYLQQSDSQGNRIDDIQIPTDFCQNLTNNDQMDPTAQCLDFSILKKDQAILQVFATYGFDTKIYIEIDAVCNEDIQTCLYSDIFDQYIFGDESSFVMSVREEEFNSEQNQLDSKIVDLSWDLDPSLITTSKIILQSSQTTITSGFILQQQTKYIHLSDASSTDSYKARDSTSNSTKKTIARYFISLGSTQYIQTVQYAQYPEILAQFASILNVLLLFGVLGAIIAKTDIYQYFIDFKLKEYYKLTAFKILKQQNEGLDQGEIESKENSMHDLRLTKDKIVKSLKELNEKDLNQELIKKFKVSFLERAFRSFVGVEKEDYMKKKRSNRDLYEALFFQASQSQDVFELQAELMRIRKTLALILTPQQYAAIKCCGTCLSDQIPFLIEKNNINQNQNKILPTTDKNASNQLGEIGSDIQFINEKNYSHIELIDKIDYDEQYFEAQLDNFLQESEKGFINYDESAKRMNMRLLDCLNRTYGKQEKLQFQ
;
A
#
# COMPACT_ATOMS: atom_id res chain seq x y z
N MET A 1 -12.75 -20.12 -17.31
CA MET A 1 -12.17 -20.61 -16.04
C MET A 1 -10.70 -21.06 -16.15
N GLN A 2 -10.26 -21.78 -17.20
CA GLN A 2 -8.88 -22.28 -17.29
C GLN A 2 -7.80 -21.17 -17.41
N ILE A 3 -8.11 -20.04 -18.06
CA ILE A 3 -7.19 -18.89 -18.17
C ILE A 3 -6.93 -18.25 -16.79
N LEU A 4 -7.98 -18.07 -15.97
CA LEU A 4 -7.86 -17.56 -14.61
C LEU A 4 -6.96 -18.45 -13.75
N LYS A 5 -7.10 -19.77 -13.88
CA LYS A 5 -6.20 -20.71 -13.19
C LYS A 5 -4.74 -20.54 -13.60
N LYS A 6 -4.41 -20.10 -14.81
CA LYS A 6 -3.00 -19.90 -15.21
C LYS A 6 -2.38 -18.64 -14.58
N LEU A 7 -3.20 -17.60 -14.36
CA LEU A 7 -2.80 -16.29 -13.85
C LEU A 7 -2.68 -16.22 -12.32
N ASP A 8 -3.04 -17.28 -11.59
CA ASP A 8 -2.93 -17.31 -10.12
C ASP A 8 -1.46 -17.24 -9.68
N LEU A 9 -1.05 -16.08 -9.16
CA LEU A 9 0.28 -15.82 -8.61
C LEU A 9 0.38 -16.23 -7.14
N PHE A 10 -0.76 -16.32 -6.45
CA PHE A 10 -0.88 -16.69 -5.04
C PHE A 10 -1.25 -18.16 -4.84
N GLY A 11 -1.19 -18.96 -5.91
CA GLY A 11 -1.42 -20.39 -5.85
C GLY A 11 -0.51 -21.03 -4.78
N SER A 12 -1.11 -21.77 -3.86
CA SER A 12 -0.37 -22.48 -2.83
C SER A 12 0.60 -23.44 -3.52
N PRO A 13 1.89 -23.47 -3.14
CA PRO A 13 2.75 -24.58 -3.54
C PRO A 13 2.11 -25.85 -3.00
N PHE A 14 1.62 -26.67 -3.91
CA PHE A 14 1.21 -28.01 -3.60
C PHE A 14 2.42 -28.86 -3.94
N TYR A 15 3.16 -29.30 -2.92
CA TYR A 15 4.21 -30.29 -3.12
C TYR A 15 3.51 -31.64 -3.18
N PHE A 16 3.19 -32.10 -4.40
CA PHE A 16 3.21 -33.53 -4.62
C PHE A 16 4.70 -33.90 -4.58
N GLU A 17 5.14 -34.72 -3.62
CA GLU A 17 6.44 -35.41 -3.73
C GLU A 17 6.37 -36.48 -4.84
N MET A 18 5.93 -36.09 -6.04
CA MET A 18 6.26 -36.80 -7.26
C MET A 18 7.70 -36.43 -7.55
N GLY A 19 8.60 -37.41 -7.52
CA GLY A 19 9.91 -37.25 -8.13
C GLY A 19 9.72 -36.62 -9.52
N THR A 20 10.18 -35.38 -9.67
CA THR A 20 10.09 -34.52 -10.86
C THR A 20 8.73 -33.87 -11.18
N GLY A 21 8.37 -32.80 -10.45
CA GLY A 21 7.40 -31.78 -10.93
C GLY A 21 6.77 -30.90 -9.85
N ASN A 22 7.17 -29.63 -9.76
CA ASN A 22 6.56 -28.62 -8.87
C ASN A 22 5.22 -28.10 -9.43
N ASP A 23 4.17 -28.91 -9.48
CA ASP A 23 2.87 -28.47 -9.95
C ASP A 23 2.08 -27.76 -8.83
N LYS A 24 2.18 -26.42 -8.80
CA LYS A 24 1.35 -25.57 -7.92
C LYS A 24 -0.11 -25.74 -8.29
N MET A 25 -0.96 -26.12 -7.33
CA MET A 25 -2.41 -26.16 -7.55
C MET A 25 -2.95 -24.72 -7.58
N LYS A 26 -3.38 -24.29 -8.76
CA LYS A 26 -3.89 -22.93 -8.99
C LYS A 26 -5.41 -22.89 -8.94
N THR A 27 -5.95 -21.88 -8.26
CA THR A 27 -7.39 -21.71 -8.07
C THR A 27 -7.94 -20.61 -8.99
N SER A 28 -9.21 -20.73 -9.38
CA SER A 28 -9.87 -19.65 -10.14
C SER A 28 -10.04 -18.37 -9.32
N PHE A 29 -10.21 -18.52 -8.00
CA PHE A 29 -10.30 -17.41 -7.06
C PHE A 29 -8.98 -16.65 -6.93
N GLY A 30 -7.85 -17.35 -6.72
CA GLY A 30 -6.52 -16.73 -6.68
C GLY A 30 -6.13 -16.06 -8.00
N GLY A 31 -6.54 -16.63 -9.14
CA GLY A 31 -6.42 -16.00 -10.46
C GLY A 31 -7.18 -14.68 -10.59
N LEU A 32 -8.44 -14.64 -10.12
CA LEU A 32 -9.24 -13.41 -10.12
C LEU A 32 -8.65 -12.35 -9.17
N LEU A 33 -8.21 -12.75 -7.98
CA LEU A 33 -7.56 -11.86 -7.01
C LEU A 33 -6.26 -11.27 -7.58
N THR A 34 -5.45 -12.09 -8.26
CA THR A 34 -4.22 -11.64 -8.94
C THR A 34 -4.53 -10.60 -10.01
N LEU A 35 -5.57 -10.82 -10.82
CA LEU A 35 -6.00 -9.87 -11.84
C LEU A 35 -6.43 -8.55 -11.22
N VAL A 36 -7.24 -8.58 -10.15
CA VAL A 36 -7.68 -7.38 -9.43
C VAL A 36 -6.49 -6.61 -8.87
N ILE A 37 -5.56 -7.28 -8.20
CA ILE A 37 -4.34 -6.66 -7.64
C ILE A 37 -3.50 -6.03 -8.75
N ALA A 38 -3.28 -6.74 -9.86
CA ALA A 38 -2.50 -6.24 -10.99
C ALA A 38 -3.17 -5.00 -11.64
N CYS A 39 -4.49 -5.04 -11.86
CA CYS A 39 -5.24 -3.92 -12.41
C CYS A 39 -5.18 -2.69 -11.50
N ILE A 40 -5.45 -2.84 -10.20
CA ILE A 40 -5.39 -1.74 -9.23
C ILE A 40 -3.97 -1.16 -9.19
N SER A 41 -2.95 -2.02 -9.16
CA SER A 41 -1.54 -1.60 -9.11
C SER A 41 -1.15 -0.82 -10.38
N LEU A 42 -1.53 -1.30 -11.56
CA LEU A 42 -1.25 -0.62 -12.83
C LEU A 42 -2.00 0.70 -12.95
N SER A 43 -3.27 0.75 -12.58
CA SER A 43 -4.06 1.99 -12.57
C SER A 43 -3.45 3.02 -11.62
N TYR A 44 -3.05 2.59 -10.42
CA TYR A 44 -2.42 3.47 -9.44
C TYR A 44 -1.04 3.96 -9.90
N PHE A 45 -0.23 3.08 -10.50
CA PHE A 45 1.04 3.48 -11.10
C PHE A 45 0.83 4.49 -12.24
N GLY A 46 -0.15 4.27 -13.11
CA GLY A 46 -0.53 5.24 -14.15
C GLY A 46 -0.93 6.59 -13.57
N TYR A 47 -1.71 6.59 -12.50
CA TYR A 47 -2.09 7.81 -11.77
C TYR A 47 -0.87 8.55 -11.18
N LEU A 48 0.07 7.83 -10.54
CA LEU A 48 1.29 8.42 -10.00
C LEU A 48 2.17 9.03 -11.10
N ASN A 49 2.31 8.36 -12.26
CA ASN A 49 3.05 8.92 -13.39
C ASN A 49 2.36 10.16 -13.97
N TYR A 50 1.02 10.17 -14.02
CA TYR A 50 0.27 11.36 -14.42
C TYR A 50 0.51 12.54 -13.47
N MET A 51 0.39 12.33 -12.15
CA MET A 51 0.64 13.37 -11.14
C MET A 51 2.08 13.88 -11.16
N TYR A 52 3.05 13.00 -11.40
CA TYR A 52 4.46 13.37 -11.55
C TYR A 52 4.68 14.22 -12.81
N SER A 53 4.13 13.80 -13.96
CA SER A 53 4.28 14.51 -15.23
C SER A 53 3.55 15.84 -15.26
N SER A 54 2.45 15.98 -14.52
CA SER A 54 1.69 17.24 -14.43
C SER A 54 2.28 18.22 -13.42
N GLY A 55 3.35 17.86 -12.69
CA GLY A 55 3.95 18.72 -11.66
C GLY A 55 3.08 18.89 -10.41
N ASN A 56 2.00 18.11 -10.25
CA ASN A 56 1.05 18.23 -9.14
C ASN A 56 1.58 17.63 -7.83
N ILE A 57 2.79 17.08 -7.83
CA ILE A 57 3.45 16.60 -6.62
C ILE A 57 4.15 17.77 -5.96
N GLN A 58 3.61 18.19 -4.82
CA GLN A 58 4.14 19.33 -4.08
C GLN A 58 5.62 19.09 -3.71
N PRO A 59 6.50 20.06 -3.98
CA PRO A 59 7.89 19.96 -3.58
C PRO A 59 8.01 20.05 -2.06
N LYS A 60 9.05 19.43 -1.52
CA LYS A 60 9.42 19.57 -0.11
C LYS A 60 10.15 20.90 0.06
N ILE A 61 9.56 21.80 0.85
CA ILE A 61 10.14 23.11 1.12
C ILE A 61 10.70 23.10 2.55
N PHE A 62 12.00 23.38 2.67
CA PHE A 62 12.67 23.56 3.94
C PHE A 62 13.14 25.01 4.06
N ALA A 63 12.78 25.66 5.15
CA ALA A 63 13.14 27.05 5.41
C ALA A 63 13.83 27.19 6.77
N GLN A 64 14.87 28.02 6.82
CA GLN A 64 15.56 28.37 8.05
C GLN A 64 16.14 29.77 7.97
N GLN A 65 16.20 30.47 9.10
CA GLN A 65 16.92 31.73 9.21
C GLN A 65 18.33 31.46 9.76
N LYS A 66 19.34 32.02 9.10
CA LYS A 66 20.74 31.88 9.51
C LYS A 66 21.37 33.24 9.67
N LYS A 67 22.03 33.48 10.80
CA LYS A 67 22.86 34.68 10.98
C LYS A 67 24.09 34.62 10.07
N LEU A 68 24.39 35.71 9.38
CA LEU A 68 25.60 35.87 8.59
C LEU A 68 26.82 35.88 9.52
N THR A 69 27.71 34.92 9.30
CA THR A 69 28.96 34.74 10.08
C THR A 69 30.21 35.10 9.29
N LYS A 70 30.04 35.37 7.99
CA LYS A 70 31.08 35.82 7.06
C LYS A 70 30.58 37.08 6.36
N ASN A 71 31.51 37.87 5.83
CA ASN A 71 31.17 39.02 5.02
C ASN A 71 30.30 38.57 3.83
N PHE A 72 29.21 39.28 3.62
CA PHE A 72 28.25 39.00 2.56
C PHE A 72 28.09 40.27 1.72
N SER A 73 27.97 40.09 0.41
CA SER A 73 27.84 41.19 -0.54
C SER A 73 26.70 40.88 -1.52
N LEU A 74 25.78 41.83 -1.66
CA LEU A 74 24.71 41.80 -2.65
C LEU A 74 24.90 42.97 -3.63
N PRO A 75 24.85 42.76 -4.95
CA PRO A 75 24.90 43.85 -5.92
C PRO A 75 23.74 44.84 -5.71
N ILE A 76 24.03 46.13 -5.70
CA ILE A 76 23.02 47.20 -5.58
C ILE A 76 22.27 47.38 -6.90
N GLN A 77 22.83 47.01 -8.05
CA GLN A 77 22.17 47.25 -9.35
C GLN A 77 20.83 46.51 -9.51
N SER A 78 20.58 45.45 -8.74
CA SER A 78 19.29 44.75 -8.71
C SER A 78 18.27 45.39 -7.77
N LEU A 79 18.69 46.36 -6.95
CA LEU A 79 17.84 47.03 -5.98
C LEU A 79 17.00 48.10 -6.70
N GLN A 80 15.71 47.85 -6.83
CA GLN A 80 14.75 48.82 -7.33
C GLN A 80 13.98 49.39 -6.15
N ILE A 81 14.27 50.64 -5.83
CA ILE A 81 13.58 51.41 -4.79
C ILE A 81 13.01 52.65 -5.46
N SER A 82 11.69 52.79 -5.42
CA SER A 82 11.02 54.05 -5.73
C SER A 82 10.55 54.71 -4.45
N PHE A 83 10.58 56.04 -4.42
CA PHE A 83 10.10 56.79 -3.26
C PHE A 83 9.57 58.15 -3.67
N ASP A 84 8.49 58.59 -3.02
CA ASP A 84 8.02 59.97 -3.07
C ASP A 84 7.08 60.27 -1.91
N VAL A 85 6.80 61.55 -1.64
CA VAL A 85 5.62 61.94 -0.88
C VAL A 85 4.41 61.80 -1.79
N ARG A 86 3.38 61.09 -1.33
CA ARG A 86 2.16 60.84 -2.09
C ARG A 86 0.95 61.33 -1.31
N ASN A 87 -0.04 61.80 -2.04
CA ASN A 87 -1.38 61.93 -1.51
C ASN A 87 -2.08 60.56 -1.62
N LEU A 88 -2.48 59.97 -0.49
CA LEU A 88 -3.03 58.62 -0.39
C LEU A 88 -4.42 58.47 -1.04
N ASP A 89 -5.18 59.57 -1.17
CA ASP A 89 -6.51 59.56 -1.78
C ASP A 89 -6.45 59.60 -3.31
N THR A 90 -5.48 60.32 -3.86
CA THR A 90 -5.32 60.53 -5.32
C THR A 90 -4.20 59.70 -5.94
N ASP A 91 -3.33 59.12 -5.10
CA ASP A 91 -2.07 58.45 -5.48
C ASP A 91 -1.14 59.32 -6.35
N GLU A 92 -1.27 60.66 -6.26
CA GLU A 92 -0.41 61.59 -7.01
C GLU A 92 0.92 61.82 -6.27
N ALA A 93 2.04 61.59 -6.96
CA ALA A 93 3.38 61.82 -6.47
C ALA A 93 3.73 63.33 -6.41
N LEU A 94 4.28 63.78 -5.27
CA LEU A 94 4.58 65.19 -5.01
C LEU A 94 5.58 65.76 -6.01
N MET A 95 6.58 64.99 -6.47
CA MET A 95 7.56 65.51 -7.42
C MET A 95 6.93 65.94 -8.74
N LYS A 96 5.95 65.17 -9.23
CA LYS A 96 5.18 65.54 -10.43
C LYS A 96 4.33 66.78 -10.16
N LYS A 97 3.74 66.89 -8.97
CA LYS A 97 2.95 68.06 -8.58
C LYS A 97 3.78 69.35 -8.52
N GLN A 98 4.98 69.27 -7.96
CA GLN A 98 5.93 70.39 -7.93
C GLN A 98 6.30 70.89 -9.33
N GLN A 99 6.44 69.98 -10.31
CA GLN A 99 6.66 70.36 -11.70
C GLN A 99 5.45 71.07 -12.32
N GLN A 100 4.23 70.63 -12.02
CA GLN A 100 3.00 71.27 -12.49
C GLN A 100 2.82 72.68 -11.89
N LEU A 101 3.16 72.84 -10.60
CA LEU A 101 3.04 74.11 -9.89
C LEU A 101 4.19 75.08 -10.19
N GLY A 102 5.31 74.61 -10.75
CA GLY A 102 6.51 75.42 -10.96
C GLY A 102 7.19 75.86 -9.66
N GLN A 103 6.91 75.17 -8.56
CA GLN A 103 7.43 75.46 -7.22
C GLN A 103 8.02 74.19 -6.61
N GLN A 104 9.23 74.29 -6.06
CA GLN A 104 9.90 73.20 -5.37
C GLN A 104 9.72 73.36 -3.86
N LEU A 105 9.11 72.38 -3.20
CA LEU A 105 8.86 72.34 -1.76
C LEU A 105 9.89 71.46 -1.06
N ILE A 106 10.25 70.32 -1.67
CA ILE A 106 11.26 69.39 -1.14
C ILE A 106 12.31 69.02 -2.18
N THR A 107 13.46 68.58 -1.66
CA THR A 107 14.57 67.98 -2.41
C THR A 107 14.97 66.68 -1.76
N TYR A 108 15.25 65.67 -2.59
CA TYR A 108 15.85 64.42 -2.14
C TYR A 108 17.37 64.48 -2.30
N LYS A 109 18.08 64.08 -1.26
CA LYS A 109 19.53 63.86 -1.30
C LYS A 109 19.81 62.42 -0.93
N ALA A 110 20.44 61.69 -1.84
CA ALA A 110 20.83 60.32 -1.60
C ALA A 110 22.35 60.16 -1.59
N TYR A 111 22.87 59.39 -0.66
CA TYR A 111 24.29 59.07 -0.59
C TYR A 111 24.56 57.68 -0.03
N LEU A 112 25.66 57.09 -0.44
CA LEU A 112 26.14 55.79 -0.01
C LEU A 112 27.22 55.97 1.05
N GLN A 113 27.07 55.29 2.18
CA GLN A 113 28.09 55.20 3.22
C GLN A 113 28.65 53.77 3.25
N GLN A 114 29.97 53.64 3.13
CA GLN A 114 30.67 52.35 3.07
C GLN A 114 31.92 52.34 3.95
N SER A 115 32.34 51.13 4.31
CA SER A 115 33.66 50.88 4.89
C SER A 115 34.53 50.06 3.94
N ASP A 116 35.84 50.26 4.02
CA ASP A 116 36.81 49.45 3.30
C ASP A 116 36.97 48.06 3.94
N SER A 117 37.79 47.20 3.32
CA SER A 117 38.09 45.86 3.84
C SER A 117 38.78 45.83 5.22
N GLN A 118 39.31 46.97 5.68
CA GLN A 118 39.96 47.15 6.98
C GLN A 118 39.01 47.77 8.01
N GLY A 119 37.79 48.12 7.60
CA GLY A 119 36.76 48.74 8.42
C GLY A 119 36.86 50.25 8.56
N ASN A 120 37.73 50.92 7.80
CA ASN A 120 37.78 52.38 7.76
C ASN A 120 36.63 52.93 6.92
N ARG A 121 36.05 54.06 7.33
CA ARG A 121 35.02 54.75 6.56
C ARG A 121 35.61 55.31 5.27
N ILE A 122 34.94 55.03 4.16
CA ILE A 122 35.18 55.66 2.85
C ILE A 122 34.34 56.94 2.78
N ASP A 123 34.80 57.91 2.01
CA ASP A 123 34.03 59.14 1.74
C ASP A 123 32.64 58.81 1.17
N ASP A 124 31.64 59.58 1.60
CA ASP A 124 30.26 59.37 1.21
C ASP A 124 30.08 59.64 -0.30
N ILE A 125 29.47 58.69 -1.01
CA ILE A 125 29.29 58.78 -2.47
C ILE A 125 27.89 59.30 -2.74
N GLN A 126 27.76 60.45 -3.40
CA GLN A 126 26.46 60.99 -3.79
C GLN A 126 25.80 60.10 -4.86
N ILE A 127 24.53 59.75 -4.66
CA ILE A 127 23.72 58.99 -5.59
C ILE A 127 22.69 59.95 -6.19
N PRO A 128 22.69 60.18 -7.51
CA PRO A 128 21.65 60.97 -8.15
C PRO A 128 20.28 60.31 -8.01
N THR A 129 19.24 61.14 -8.02
CA THR A 129 17.85 60.71 -8.10
C THR A 129 17.25 61.22 -9.39
N ASP A 130 16.48 60.38 -10.09
CA ASP A 130 15.68 60.77 -11.25
C ASP A 130 14.35 60.02 -11.22
N PHE A 131 13.40 60.42 -12.07
CA PHE A 131 12.14 59.73 -12.21
C PHE A 131 12.35 58.27 -12.64
N CYS A 132 11.59 57.36 -12.04
CA CYS A 132 11.72 55.94 -12.31
C CYS A 132 11.52 55.61 -13.79
N GLN A 133 10.66 56.33 -14.52
CA GLN A 133 10.47 56.17 -15.97
C GLN A 133 11.75 56.35 -16.81
N ASN A 134 12.72 57.14 -16.32
CA ASN A 134 13.97 57.39 -17.02
C ASN A 134 15.03 56.32 -16.73
N LEU A 135 14.90 55.63 -15.60
CA LEU A 135 15.92 54.71 -15.05
C LEU A 135 15.54 53.24 -15.23
N THR A 136 14.25 52.89 -15.27
CA THR A 136 13.77 51.51 -15.34
C THR A 136 12.52 51.39 -16.22
N ASN A 137 12.44 50.30 -16.99
CA ASN A 137 11.26 49.93 -17.79
C ASN A 137 10.38 48.91 -17.04
N ASN A 138 10.36 48.93 -15.71
CA ASN A 138 9.57 47.99 -14.93
C ASN A 138 8.14 48.54 -14.75
N ASP A 139 7.18 47.94 -15.44
CA ASP A 139 5.76 48.32 -15.40
C ASP A 139 5.12 48.22 -14.00
N GLN A 140 5.75 47.50 -13.06
CA GLN A 140 5.26 47.39 -11.68
C GLN A 140 5.63 48.62 -10.84
N MET A 141 6.67 49.38 -11.21
CA MET A 141 7.12 50.55 -10.47
C MET A 141 6.39 51.80 -10.96
N ASP A 142 6.06 52.71 -10.04
CA ASP A 142 5.42 53.96 -10.42
C ASP A 142 6.36 54.84 -11.26
N PRO A 143 6.02 55.15 -12.52
CA PRO A 143 6.86 55.96 -13.40
C PRO A 143 7.04 57.40 -12.89
N THR A 144 6.14 57.90 -12.04
CA THR A 144 6.10 59.27 -11.55
C THR A 144 6.87 59.49 -10.24
N ALA A 145 7.27 58.41 -9.57
CA ALA A 145 8.09 58.47 -8.36
C ALA A 145 9.59 58.68 -8.66
N GLN A 146 10.36 59.01 -7.62
CA GLN A 146 11.82 59.11 -7.72
C GLN A 146 12.48 57.76 -7.48
N CYS A 147 13.54 57.48 -8.22
CA CYS A 147 14.37 56.29 -8.09
C CYS A 147 15.84 56.68 -7.90
N LEU A 148 16.60 55.80 -7.24
CA LEU A 148 18.05 55.97 -7.08
C LEU A 148 18.77 55.56 -8.38
N ASP A 149 19.62 56.43 -8.92
CA ASP A 149 20.45 56.14 -10.08
C ASP A 149 21.82 55.60 -9.67
N PHE A 150 21.98 54.27 -9.76
CA PHE A 150 23.25 53.59 -9.45
C PHE A 150 24.21 53.52 -10.65
N SER A 151 23.87 54.07 -11.82
CA SER A 151 24.66 53.96 -13.05
C SER A 151 26.06 54.59 -12.93
N ILE A 152 26.20 55.60 -12.06
CA ILE A 152 27.46 56.30 -11.80
C ILE A 152 28.42 55.46 -10.93
N LEU A 153 27.89 54.50 -10.17
CA LEU A 153 28.71 53.71 -9.24
C LEU A 153 29.55 52.67 -9.98
N LYS A 154 30.81 52.55 -9.59
CA LYS A 154 31.68 51.47 -10.07
C LYS A 154 31.19 50.12 -9.50
N LYS A 155 31.51 49.02 -10.18
CA LYS A 155 31.06 47.66 -9.79
C LYS A 155 31.43 47.27 -8.35
N ASP A 156 32.56 47.74 -7.86
CA ASP A 156 33.06 47.53 -6.49
C ASP A 156 32.38 48.43 -5.45
N GLN A 157 31.81 49.57 -5.87
CA GLN A 157 31.06 50.48 -5.01
C GLN A 157 29.57 50.13 -4.96
N ALA A 158 29.02 49.57 -6.04
CA ALA A 158 27.62 49.20 -6.16
C ALA A 158 27.30 47.86 -5.47
N ILE A 159 27.71 47.70 -4.20
CA ILE A 159 27.44 46.51 -3.39
C ILE A 159 26.92 46.87 -1.97
N LEU A 160 25.84 46.21 -1.56
CA LEU A 160 25.41 46.15 -0.17
C LEU A 160 26.25 45.12 0.54
N GLN A 161 27.14 45.58 1.41
CA GLN A 161 28.04 44.72 2.15
C GLN A 161 27.63 44.65 3.62
N VAL A 162 27.56 43.43 4.15
CA VAL A 162 27.37 43.16 5.57
C VAL A 162 28.69 42.59 6.10
N PHE A 163 29.25 43.24 7.12
CA PHE A 163 30.52 42.85 7.71
C PHE A 163 30.30 42.03 8.98
N ALA A 164 30.95 40.86 9.07
CA ALA A 164 30.81 39.98 10.23
C ALA A 164 31.81 40.27 11.36
N THR A 165 32.92 40.97 11.07
CA THR A 165 34.04 41.15 12.01
C THR A 165 34.51 42.60 12.11
N TYR A 166 35.10 43.13 11.04
CA TYR A 166 35.64 44.50 10.98
C TYR A 166 34.92 45.30 9.91
N GLY A 167 34.60 46.56 10.23
CA GLY A 167 33.85 47.47 9.37
C GLY A 167 32.41 47.65 9.78
N PHE A 168 31.70 48.49 9.04
CA PHE A 168 30.28 48.73 9.19
C PHE A 168 29.56 48.48 7.88
N ASP A 169 28.33 47.99 7.99
CA ASP A 169 27.50 47.62 6.85
C ASP A 169 27.26 48.81 5.92
N THR A 170 27.23 48.54 4.61
CA THR A 170 26.84 49.55 3.62
C THR A 170 25.45 50.09 3.95
N LYS A 171 25.32 51.42 3.93
CA LYS A 171 24.05 52.13 4.14
C LYS A 171 23.79 53.08 2.99
N ILE A 172 22.58 53.04 2.45
CA ILE A 172 22.08 54.06 1.53
C ILE A 172 21.26 55.03 2.37
N TYR A 173 21.64 56.30 2.38
CA TYR A 173 20.87 57.36 3.02
C TYR A 173 20.01 58.08 1.99
N ILE A 174 18.78 58.38 2.34
CA ILE A 174 17.86 59.27 1.62
C ILE A 174 17.42 60.34 2.61
N GLU A 175 17.76 61.58 2.35
CA GLU A 175 17.38 62.74 3.15
C GLU A 175 16.37 63.58 2.37
N ILE A 176 15.28 63.95 3.05
CA ILE A 176 14.28 64.88 2.52
C ILE A 176 14.57 66.25 3.13
N ASP A 177 14.98 67.19 2.30
CA ASP A 177 15.25 68.57 2.71
C ASP A 177 14.15 69.51 2.20
N ALA A 178 13.62 70.34 3.09
CA ALA A 178 12.71 71.42 2.74
C ALA A 178 13.42 72.50 1.93
N VAL A 179 12.77 72.99 0.88
CA VAL A 179 13.25 74.11 0.07
C VAL A 179 12.52 75.37 0.54
N CYS A 180 13.18 76.10 1.43
CA CYS A 180 12.66 77.32 2.04
C CYS A 180 13.55 78.51 1.71
N ASN A 181 12.91 79.64 1.36
CA ASN A 181 13.54 80.95 1.13
C ASN A 181 13.78 81.72 2.44
N GLU A 182 12.94 81.47 3.46
CA GLU A 182 12.98 82.13 4.77
C GLU A 182 13.44 81.17 5.88
N ASP A 183 13.17 81.52 7.15
CA ASP A 183 13.38 80.64 8.30
C ASP A 183 12.62 79.32 8.14
N ILE A 184 13.26 78.23 8.55
CA ILE A 184 12.74 76.88 8.37
C ILE A 184 11.44 76.66 9.15
N GLN A 185 11.27 77.27 10.33
CA GLN A 185 10.06 77.05 11.12
C GLN A 185 8.84 77.65 10.41
N THR A 186 8.91 78.92 10.00
CA THR A 186 7.82 79.59 9.28
C THR A 186 7.44 78.85 7.99
N CYS A 187 8.43 78.29 7.29
CA CYS A 187 8.21 77.56 6.05
C CYS A 187 7.43 76.26 6.25
N LEU A 188 7.81 75.47 7.27
CA LEU A 188 7.20 74.17 7.53
C LEU A 188 5.75 74.29 8.04
N TYR A 189 5.40 75.40 8.71
CA TYR A 189 4.03 75.69 9.18
C TYR A 189 3.20 76.51 8.17
N SER A 190 3.61 76.55 6.90
CA SER A 190 2.84 77.24 5.87
C SER A 190 1.72 76.35 5.34
N ASP A 191 0.59 76.95 4.95
CA ASP A 191 -0.58 76.24 4.39
C ASP A 191 -0.20 75.31 3.20
N ILE A 192 0.84 75.67 2.43
CA ILE A 192 1.32 74.86 1.31
C ILE A 192 2.00 73.57 1.79
N PHE A 193 2.82 73.64 2.83
CA PHE A 193 3.45 72.45 3.41
C PHE A 193 2.40 71.57 4.11
N ASP A 194 1.46 72.17 4.82
CA ASP A 194 0.35 71.46 5.45
C ASP A 194 -0.55 70.78 4.40
N GLN A 195 -0.76 71.39 3.23
CA GLN A 195 -1.58 70.79 2.18
C GLN A 195 -0.89 69.61 1.47
N TYR A 196 0.41 69.69 1.19
CA TYR A 196 1.08 68.77 0.27
C TYR A 196 2.11 67.82 0.90
N ILE A 197 2.54 68.07 2.15
CA ILE A 197 3.62 67.32 2.79
C ILE A 197 3.19 66.79 4.17
N PHE A 198 2.57 67.63 4.98
CA PHE A 198 2.17 67.30 6.36
C PHE A 198 0.66 67.05 6.53
N GLY A 199 -0.10 67.09 5.44
CA GLY A 199 -1.54 66.88 5.48
C GLY A 199 -1.89 65.44 5.83
N ASP A 200 -3.08 65.22 6.38
CA ASP A 200 -3.57 63.89 6.80
C ASP A 200 -3.58 62.86 5.66
N GLU A 201 -3.71 63.33 4.42
CA GLU A 201 -3.67 62.50 3.21
C GLU A 201 -2.26 62.34 2.63
N SER A 202 -1.25 63.03 3.16
CA SER A 202 0.12 63.03 2.62
C SER A 202 1.02 62.09 3.40
N SER A 203 1.63 61.11 2.73
CA SER A 203 2.58 60.18 3.35
C SER A 203 3.80 60.00 2.46
N PHE A 204 4.99 59.89 3.06
CA PHE A 204 6.17 59.45 2.33
C PHE A 204 6.08 57.96 2.10
N VAL A 205 6.09 57.51 0.85
CA VAL A 205 5.99 56.09 0.47
C VAL A 205 7.28 55.67 -0.21
N MET A 206 7.87 54.57 0.27
CA MET A 206 9.00 53.88 -0.34
C MET A 206 8.56 52.49 -0.76
N SER A 207 8.66 52.21 -2.04
CA SER A 207 8.36 50.91 -2.63
C SER A 207 9.66 50.16 -2.90
N VAL A 208 9.78 48.95 -2.37
CA VAL A 208 10.95 48.09 -2.56
C VAL A 208 10.53 46.87 -3.38
N ARG A 209 11.31 46.56 -4.42
CA ARG A 209 11.15 45.30 -5.16
C ARG A 209 11.77 44.14 -4.39
N GLU A 210 10.95 43.12 -4.17
CA GLU A 210 11.31 41.83 -3.61
C GLU A 210 11.09 40.72 -4.64
N GLU A 211 11.68 39.57 -4.40
CA GLU A 211 11.50 38.35 -5.18
C GLU A 211 11.08 37.21 -4.26
N GLU A 212 10.11 36.43 -4.70
CA GLU A 212 9.67 35.22 -4.03
C GLU A 212 9.70 34.05 -5.01
N PHE A 213 10.11 32.87 -4.55
CA PHE A 213 10.12 31.70 -5.41
C PHE A 213 8.74 31.06 -5.48
N ASN A 214 8.15 31.08 -6.68
CA ASN A 214 6.88 30.42 -6.96
C ASN A 214 7.11 28.95 -7.33
N SER A 215 6.69 28.05 -6.44
CA SER A 215 6.85 26.60 -6.63
C SER A 215 6.00 26.03 -7.77
N GLU A 216 4.90 26.69 -8.15
CA GLU A 216 4.02 26.26 -9.24
C GLU A 216 4.60 26.60 -10.61
N GLN A 217 5.16 27.81 -10.75
CA GLN A 217 5.75 28.29 -12.00
C GLN A 217 7.25 27.98 -12.12
N ASN A 218 7.89 27.49 -11.05
CA ASN A 218 9.31 27.19 -10.97
C ASN A 218 10.20 28.39 -11.38
N GLN A 219 9.78 29.59 -10.99
CA GLN A 219 10.49 30.83 -11.25
C GLN A 219 10.41 31.78 -10.05
N LEU A 220 11.28 32.78 -10.05
CA LEU A 220 11.20 33.89 -9.09
C LEU A 220 10.20 34.90 -9.63
N ASP A 221 9.16 35.16 -8.85
CA ASP A 221 8.17 36.18 -9.12
C ASP A 221 8.55 37.44 -8.35
N SER A 222 8.42 38.62 -8.98
CA SER A 222 8.67 39.88 -8.32
C SER A 222 7.42 40.43 -7.65
N LYS A 223 7.60 40.94 -6.44
CA LYS A 223 6.58 41.61 -5.64
C LYS A 223 7.11 42.98 -5.23
N ILE A 224 6.21 43.94 -5.04
CA ILE A 224 6.53 45.26 -4.47
C ILE A 224 5.95 45.35 -3.07
N VAL A 225 6.74 45.86 -2.14
CA VAL A 225 6.33 46.16 -0.77
C VAL A 225 6.46 47.66 -0.55
N ASP A 226 5.36 48.27 -0.13
CA ASP A 226 5.29 49.69 0.19
C ASP A 226 5.47 49.90 1.70
N LEU A 227 6.40 50.78 2.04
CA LEU A 227 6.62 51.30 3.39
C LEU A 227 6.17 52.76 3.39
N SER A 228 5.29 53.14 4.31
CA SER A 228 4.75 54.51 4.39
C SER A 228 5.08 55.17 5.73
N TRP A 229 5.29 56.48 5.71
CA TRP A 229 5.57 57.29 6.89
C TRP A 229 4.91 58.65 6.79
N ASP A 230 4.19 58.99 7.85
CA ASP A 230 3.63 60.33 8.00
C ASP A 230 4.75 61.28 8.46
N LEU A 231 4.75 62.46 7.86
CA LEU A 231 5.71 63.51 8.14
C LEU A 231 5.07 64.54 9.08
N ASP A 232 5.87 65.13 9.96
CA ASP A 232 5.40 66.14 10.91
C ASP A 232 6.34 67.37 10.88
N PRO A 233 5.81 68.60 10.96
CA PRO A 233 6.63 69.81 10.91
C PRO A 233 7.57 69.97 12.12
N SER A 234 7.15 69.48 13.29
CA SER A 234 7.85 69.60 14.58
C SER A 234 8.86 68.47 14.84
N LEU A 235 8.70 67.32 14.16
CA LEU A 235 9.55 66.15 14.33
C LEU A 235 10.46 65.94 13.11
N ILE A 236 11.64 65.39 13.37
CA ILE A 236 12.50 64.83 12.33
C ILE A 236 12.30 63.32 12.34
N THR A 237 11.70 62.79 11.28
CA THR A 237 11.48 61.36 11.09
C THR A 237 12.78 60.70 10.68
N THR A 238 13.24 59.70 11.44
CA THR A 238 14.42 58.89 11.10
C THR A 238 14.02 57.42 11.06
N SER A 239 14.03 56.82 9.87
CA SER A 239 13.69 55.40 9.68
C SER A 239 14.90 54.58 9.24
N LYS A 240 15.03 53.41 9.87
CA LYS A 240 15.96 52.36 9.45
C LYS A 240 15.20 51.34 8.62
N ILE A 241 15.50 51.23 7.34
CA ILE A 241 15.00 50.16 6.49
C ILE A 241 16.01 49.01 6.49
N ILE A 242 15.55 47.81 6.84
CA ILE A 242 16.33 46.58 6.84
C ILE A 242 15.79 45.68 5.74
N LEU A 243 16.62 45.48 4.72
CA LEU A 243 16.37 44.55 3.63
C LEU A 243 16.83 43.15 4.02
N GLN A 244 16.01 42.13 3.81
CA GLN A 244 16.37 40.75 4.08
C GLN A 244 16.83 40.04 2.81
N SER A 245 18.01 39.41 2.90
CA SER A 245 18.49 38.54 1.82
C SER A 245 17.96 37.11 1.98
N SER A 246 17.58 36.52 0.86
CA SER A 246 17.18 35.13 0.74
C SER A 246 18.11 34.37 -0.19
N GLN A 247 18.42 33.12 0.17
CA GLN A 247 19.08 32.16 -0.70
C GLN A 247 18.12 30.99 -0.95
N THR A 248 17.62 30.90 -2.16
CA THR A 248 16.75 29.79 -2.58
C THR A 248 17.56 28.79 -3.38
N THR A 249 17.62 27.55 -2.89
CA THR A 249 18.26 26.42 -3.55
C THR A 249 17.19 25.49 -4.08
N ILE A 250 17.07 25.39 -5.39
CA ILE A 250 16.13 24.49 -6.04
C ILE A 250 16.89 23.22 -6.42
N THR A 251 16.36 22.08 -5.99
CA THR A 251 16.90 20.77 -6.38
C THR A 251 15.85 20.03 -7.22
N SER A 252 16.15 19.82 -8.49
CA SER A 252 15.25 19.16 -9.45
C SER A 252 16.02 18.14 -10.30
N GLY A 253 15.33 17.12 -10.78
CA GLY A 253 15.92 16.08 -11.62
C GLY A 253 15.16 14.76 -11.56
N PHE A 254 15.24 13.98 -12.65
CA PHE A 254 14.52 12.71 -12.77
C PHE A 254 15.11 11.62 -11.87
N ILE A 255 16.43 11.38 -12.00
CA ILE A 255 17.20 10.44 -11.18
C ILE A 255 18.36 11.17 -10.47
N LEU A 256 19.13 11.95 -11.23
CA LEU A 256 20.20 12.79 -10.69
C LEU A 256 19.67 14.19 -10.47
N GLN A 257 19.89 14.74 -9.28
CA GLN A 257 19.48 16.10 -8.94
C GLN A 257 20.51 17.11 -9.41
N GLN A 258 20.03 18.15 -10.08
CA GLN A 258 20.76 19.39 -10.31
C GLN A 258 20.32 20.41 -9.27
N GLN A 259 21.25 21.27 -8.84
CA GLN A 259 20.98 22.32 -7.88
C GLN A 259 21.19 23.67 -8.54
N THR A 260 20.15 24.51 -8.55
CA THR A 260 20.25 25.92 -8.91
C THR A 260 20.11 26.77 -7.66
N LYS A 261 20.93 27.81 -7.54
CA LYS A 261 20.96 28.70 -6.37
C LYS A 261 20.66 30.12 -6.83
N TYR A 262 19.72 30.75 -6.15
CA TYR A 262 19.35 32.14 -6.32
C TYR A 262 19.64 32.89 -5.04
N ILE A 263 20.12 34.12 -5.17
CA ILE A 263 20.29 35.05 -4.07
C ILE A 263 19.49 36.29 -4.46
N HIS A 264 18.51 36.64 -3.63
CA HIS A 264 17.58 37.74 -3.90
C HIS A 264 17.15 38.44 -2.60
N LEU A 265 16.38 39.52 -2.74
CA LEU A 265 15.75 40.23 -1.64
C LEU A 265 14.34 39.67 -1.44
N SER A 266 13.96 39.36 -0.20
CA SER A 266 12.68 38.69 0.08
C SER A 266 11.78 39.39 1.08
N ASP A 267 12.30 40.41 1.76
CA ASP A 267 11.54 41.16 2.76
C ASP A 267 12.20 42.53 3.00
N ALA A 268 11.40 43.49 3.42
CA ALA A 268 11.79 44.84 3.77
C ALA A 268 11.00 45.28 5.00
N SER A 269 11.71 45.65 6.07
CA SER A 269 11.11 46.12 7.32
C SER A 269 11.67 47.46 7.73
N SER A 270 10.84 48.31 8.33
CA SER A 270 11.25 49.61 8.87
C SER A 270 11.32 49.59 10.40
N THR A 271 12.16 50.46 10.95
CA THR A 271 12.16 50.79 12.38
C THR A 271 12.35 52.28 12.53
N ASP A 272 11.37 52.92 13.14
CA ASP A 272 11.25 54.37 13.10
C ASP A 272 11.65 55.01 14.42
N SER A 273 12.18 56.22 14.34
CA SER A 273 12.54 57.04 15.47
C SER A 273 12.27 58.51 15.14
N TYR A 274 11.73 59.24 16.11
CA TYR A 274 11.35 60.63 15.95
C TYR A 274 12.13 61.48 16.94
N LYS A 275 12.63 62.62 16.47
CA LYS A 275 13.32 63.60 17.32
C LYS A 275 12.69 64.96 17.13
N ALA A 276 12.41 65.67 18.22
CA ALA A 276 11.98 67.06 18.14
C ALA A 276 13.05 67.90 17.41
N ARG A 277 12.62 68.75 16.47
CA ARG A 277 13.52 69.56 15.63
C ARG A 277 14.46 70.43 16.48
N ASP A 278 13.93 71.02 17.56
CA ASP A 278 14.69 71.87 18.50
C ASP A 278 15.74 71.11 19.33
N SER A 279 15.63 69.78 19.43
CA SER A 279 16.59 68.96 20.18
C SER A 279 17.88 68.67 19.42
N THR A 280 17.92 68.95 18.11
CA THR A 280 19.12 68.77 17.30
C THR A 280 19.99 70.02 17.34
N SER A 281 21.27 69.88 17.70
CA SER A 281 22.23 70.98 17.89
C SER A 281 22.48 71.85 16.65
N ASN A 282 21.86 71.52 15.52
CA ASN A 282 21.92 72.26 14.25
C ASN A 282 20.48 72.60 13.82
N SER A 283 19.82 73.52 14.53
CA SER A 283 18.48 74.03 14.23
C SER A 283 18.33 74.65 12.83
N THR A 284 19.43 74.84 12.09
CA THR A 284 19.47 75.31 10.70
C THR A 284 19.39 74.19 9.66
N LYS A 285 19.35 72.91 10.06
CA LYS A 285 19.21 71.80 9.10
C LYS A 285 17.78 71.79 8.53
N LYS A 286 17.68 71.98 7.21
CA LYS A 286 16.43 71.92 6.43
C LYS A 286 15.83 70.51 6.30
N THR A 287 16.47 69.49 6.87
CA THR A 287 16.05 68.10 6.79
C THR A 287 14.75 67.87 7.56
N ILE A 288 13.76 67.29 6.90
CA ILE A 288 12.47 66.88 7.48
C ILE A 288 12.53 65.40 7.86
N ALA A 289 13.10 64.56 6.98
CA ALA A 289 13.19 63.13 7.22
C ALA A 289 14.51 62.54 6.74
N ARG A 290 14.94 61.46 7.38
CA ARG A 290 16.13 60.68 7.02
C ARG A 290 15.80 59.20 7.03
N TYR A 291 15.97 58.57 5.89
CA TYR A 291 15.82 57.12 5.72
C TYR A 291 17.21 56.54 5.50
N PHE A 292 17.51 55.42 6.15
CA PHE A 292 18.73 54.69 5.83
C PHE A 292 18.44 53.20 5.62
N ILE A 293 18.84 52.73 4.47
CA ILE A 293 18.57 51.39 3.96
C ILE A 293 19.84 50.56 4.14
N SER A 294 19.70 49.39 4.75
CA SER A 294 20.80 48.48 5.02
C SER A 294 20.36 47.04 4.85
N LEU A 295 21.28 46.14 4.55
CA LEU A 295 20.99 44.72 4.52
C LEU A 295 21.04 44.13 5.93
N GLY A 296 20.09 43.26 6.26
CA GLY A 296 20.00 42.58 7.54
C GLY A 296 21.16 41.61 7.78
N SER A 297 21.48 41.37 9.06
CA SER A 297 22.51 40.40 9.48
C SER A 297 22.05 38.94 9.43
N THR A 298 20.78 38.70 9.07
CA THR A 298 20.18 37.38 8.92
C THR A 298 19.85 37.11 7.45
N GLN A 299 20.10 35.88 7.03
CA GLN A 299 19.76 35.37 5.71
C GLN A 299 18.70 34.29 5.84
N TYR A 300 17.67 34.35 5.02
CA TYR A 300 16.68 33.28 4.91
C TYR A 300 17.17 32.25 3.89
N ILE A 301 17.25 30.99 4.29
CA ILE A 301 17.72 29.90 3.43
C ILE A 301 16.52 29.00 3.15
N GLN A 302 16.10 28.97 1.90
CA GLN A 302 15.02 28.12 1.42
C GLN A 302 15.61 27.03 0.52
N THR A 303 15.22 25.79 0.76
CA THR A 303 15.54 24.67 -0.13
C THR A 303 14.24 24.07 -0.64
N VAL A 304 14.06 24.09 -1.96
CA VAL A 304 12.90 23.54 -2.64
C VAL A 304 13.33 22.26 -3.34
N GLN A 305 12.83 21.13 -2.85
CA GLN A 305 13.16 19.82 -3.38
C GLN A 305 11.96 19.20 -4.07
N TYR A 306 12.01 19.14 -5.40
CA TYR A 306 11.03 18.42 -6.19
C TYR A 306 11.18 16.91 -6.00
N ALA A 307 10.05 16.19 -6.03
CA ALA A 307 10.03 14.74 -5.92
C ALA A 307 10.84 14.12 -7.06
N GLN A 308 11.68 13.15 -6.73
CA GLN A 308 12.43 12.41 -7.74
C GLN A 308 11.64 11.18 -8.21
N TYR A 309 11.92 10.68 -9.40
CA TYR A 309 11.25 9.48 -9.90
C TYR A 309 11.46 8.23 -9.01
N PRO A 310 12.65 7.98 -8.40
CA PRO A 310 12.82 6.91 -7.42
C PRO A 310 11.89 7.01 -6.21
N GLU A 311 11.50 8.22 -5.79
CA GLU A 311 10.53 8.40 -4.70
C GLU A 311 9.14 7.93 -5.13
N ILE A 312 8.74 8.21 -6.37
CA ILE A 312 7.47 7.72 -6.95
C ILE A 312 7.47 6.20 -7.06
N LEU A 313 8.58 5.62 -7.50
CA LEU A 313 8.75 4.17 -7.57
C LEU A 313 8.68 3.52 -6.17
N ALA A 314 9.26 4.16 -5.16
CA ALA A 314 9.20 3.69 -3.78
C ALA A 314 7.77 3.75 -3.22
N GLN A 315 7.03 4.82 -3.50
CA GLN A 315 5.60 4.93 -3.13
C GLN A 315 4.76 3.84 -3.80
N PHE A 316 4.98 3.60 -5.09
CA PHE A 316 4.34 2.51 -5.82
C PHE A 316 4.68 1.13 -5.22
N ALA A 317 5.97 0.87 -4.96
CA ALA A 317 6.42 -0.39 -4.38
C ALA A 317 5.81 -0.64 -2.99
N SER A 318 5.68 0.40 -2.17
CA SER A 318 5.03 0.31 -0.86
C SER A 318 3.57 -0.15 -0.98
N ILE A 319 2.79 0.46 -1.89
CA ILE A 319 1.38 0.09 -2.08
C ILE A 319 1.24 -1.28 -2.72
N LEU A 320 2.10 -1.61 -3.70
CA LEU A 320 2.17 -2.95 -4.28
C LEU A 320 2.42 -4.00 -3.19
N ASN A 321 3.34 -3.77 -2.26
CA ASN A 321 3.61 -4.69 -1.15
C ASN A 321 2.39 -4.88 -0.23
N VAL A 322 1.64 -3.81 0.05
CA VAL A 322 0.38 -3.91 0.81
C VAL A 322 -0.66 -4.72 0.05
N LEU A 323 -0.79 -4.53 -1.27
CA LEU A 323 -1.70 -5.32 -2.11
C LEU A 323 -1.29 -6.79 -2.18
N LEU A 324 0.01 -7.08 -2.26
CA LEU A 324 0.53 -8.45 -2.22
C LEU A 324 0.26 -9.14 -0.88
N LEU A 325 0.19 -8.40 0.24
CA LEU A 325 -0.21 -8.93 1.54
C LEU A 325 -1.66 -9.46 1.51
N PHE A 326 -2.58 -8.78 0.82
CA PHE A 326 -3.92 -9.34 0.57
C PHE A 326 -3.88 -10.63 -0.25
N GLY A 327 -2.89 -10.77 -1.12
CA GLY A 327 -2.59 -12.01 -1.83
C GLY A 327 -2.29 -13.20 -0.90
N VAL A 328 -1.66 -12.95 0.26
CA VAL A 328 -1.43 -13.99 1.30
C VAL A 328 -2.77 -14.51 1.85
N LEU A 329 -3.76 -13.64 2.06
CA LEU A 329 -5.11 -14.06 2.44
C LEU A 329 -5.76 -14.91 1.35
N GLY A 330 -5.53 -14.55 0.08
CA GLY A 330 -5.93 -15.36 -1.08
C GLY A 330 -5.32 -16.76 -1.06
N ALA A 331 -4.03 -16.89 -0.74
CA ALA A 331 -3.36 -18.18 -0.60
C ALA A 331 -3.94 -19.04 0.53
N ILE A 332 -4.31 -18.43 1.66
CA ILE A 332 -4.95 -19.13 2.80
C ILE A 332 -6.34 -19.66 2.39
N ILE A 333 -7.12 -18.85 1.67
CA ILE A 333 -8.42 -19.26 1.15
C ILE A 333 -8.26 -20.41 0.16
N ALA A 334 -7.33 -20.28 -0.80
CA ALA A 334 -7.03 -21.33 -1.77
C ALA A 334 -6.65 -22.65 -1.09
N LYS A 335 -5.81 -22.61 -0.04
CA LYS A 335 -5.44 -23.78 0.76
C LYS A 335 -6.65 -24.43 1.44
N THR A 336 -7.59 -23.62 1.93
CA THR A 336 -8.82 -24.10 2.56
C THR A 336 -9.74 -24.80 1.55
N ASP A 337 -9.86 -24.27 0.33
CA ASP A 337 -10.62 -24.91 -0.75
C ASP A 337 -10.02 -26.25 -1.16
N ILE A 338 -8.69 -26.33 -1.24
CA ILE A 338 -7.97 -27.59 -1.50
C ILE A 338 -8.28 -28.62 -0.40
N TYR A 339 -8.25 -28.23 0.87
CA TYR A 339 -8.59 -29.16 1.96
C TYR A 339 -10.03 -29.64 1.91
N GLN A 340 -10.98 -28.77 1.57
CA GLN A 340 -12.38 -29.20 1.40
C GLN A 340 -12.52 -30.22 0.28
N TYR A 341 -11.83 -30.03 -0.84
CA TYR A 341 -11.82 -31.02 -1.93
C TYR A 341 -11.32 -32.40 -1.45
N PHE A 342 -10.24 -32.44 -0.66
CA PHE A 342 -9.73 -33.70 -0.11
C PHE A 342 -10.69 -34.35 0.90
N ILE A 343 -11.39 -33.55 1.72
CA ILE A 343 -12.39 -34.07 2.66
C ILE A 343 -13.54 -34.75 1.90
N ASP A 344 -14.08 -34.09 0.87
CA ASP A 344 -15.14 -34.69 0.03
C ASP A 344 -14.65 -35.97 -0.65
N PHE A 345 -13.47 -35.94 -1.24
CA PHE A 345 -12.85 -37.13 -1.85
C PHE A 345 -12.71 -38.28 -0.85
N LYS A 346 -12.19 -38.01 0.37
CA LYS A 346 -12.03 -39.04 1.40
C LYS A 346 -13.36 -39.60 1.90
N LEU A 347 -14.37 -38.75 2.04
CA LEU A 347 -15.72 -39.17 2.44
C LEU A 347 -16.37 -40.07 1.38
N LYS A 348 -16.23 -39.73 0.10
CA LYS A 348 -16.78 -40.50 -1.02
C LYS A 348 -16.09 -41.84 -1.23
N GLU A 349 -14.77 -41.88 -1.08
CA GLU A 349 -14.01 -43.10 -1.37
C GLU A 349 -13.83 -44.02 -0.17
N TYR A 350 -13.47 -43.49 1.01
CA TYR A 350 -13.07 -44.30 2.17
C TYR A 350 -14.17 -44.40 3.24
N TYR A 351 -14.95 -43.34 3.45
CA TYR A 351 -15.92 -43.24 4.54
C TYR A 351 -17.37 -43.23 4.04
N LYS A 352 -17.69 -44.08 3.06
CA LYS A 352 -19.02 -44.18 2.43
C LYS A 352 -20.16 -44.30 3.44
N LEU A 353 -19.98 -45.09 4.52
CA LEU A 353 -20.96 -45.22 5.59
C LEU A 353 -21.24 -43.89 6.32
N THR A 354 -20.20 -43.10 6.59
CA THR A 354 -20.35 -41.78 7.21
C THR A 354 -21.03 -40.80 6.24
N ALA A 355 -20.66 -40.82 4.96
CA ALA A 355 -21.32 -40.03 3.92
C ALA A 355 -22.83 -40.37 3.80
N PHE A 356 -23.18 -41.66 3.79
CA PHE A 356 -24.58 -42.10 3.78
C PHE A 356 -25.36 -41.69 5.04
N LYS A 357 -24.75 -41.78 6.22
CA LYS A 357 -25.37 -41.29 7.47
C LYS A 357 -25.63 -39.79 7.42
N ILE A 358 -24.74 -39.01 6.80
CA ILE A 358 -24.92 -37.56 6.62
C ILE A 358 -26.10 -37.28 5.66
N LEU A 359 -26.15 -37.98 4.53
CA LEU A 359 -27.24 -37.86 3.55
C LEU A 359 -28.61 -38.26 4.12
N LYS A 360 -28.68 -39.37 4.85
CA LYS A 360 -29.93 -39.92 5.40
C LYS A 360 -30.52 -39.04 6.53
N GLN A 361 -29.68 -38.54 7.43
CA GLN A 361 -30.13 -37.67 8.53
C GLN A 361 -30.75 -36.35 8.04
N GLN A 362 -30.44 -35.90 6.83
CA GLN A 362 -31.01 -34.68 6.27
C GLN A 362 -32.39 -34.91 5.65
N ASN A 363 -32.61 -36.06 5.02
CA ASN A 363 -33.93 -36.44 4.49
C ASN A 363 -34.95 -36.68 5.61
N GLU A 364 -34.52 -37.25 6.75
CA GLU A 364 -35.37 -37.45 7.94
C GLU A 364 -35.65 -36.14 8.71
N GLY A 365 -34.87 -35.08 8.49
CA GLY A 365 -35.08 -33.76 9.10
C GLY A 365 -36.04 -32.84 8.36
N LEU A 366 -36.62 -33.28 7.23
CA LEU A 366 -37.51 -32.48 6.39
C LEU A 366 -39.00 -32.86 6.51
N ASP A 367 -39.35 -34.00 7.10
CA ASP A 367 -40.74 -34.41 7.34
C ASP A 367 -40.97 -34.73 8.83
N GLN A 368 -41.21 -33.70 9.63
CA GLN A 368 -41.89 -33.84 10.92
C GLN A 368 -43.39 -33.67 10.71
N GLY A 369 -44.04 -34.74 10.25
CA GLY A 369 -45.48 -34.82 10.13
C GLY A 369 -45.87 -36.12 9.45
N GLU A 370 -46.52 -37.01 10.20
CA GLU A 370 -47.02 -38.33 9.78
C GLU A 370 -45.94 -39.41 9.56
N ILE A 371 -45.80 -40.30 10.54
CA ILE A 371 -45.82 -41.78 10.42
C ILE A 371 -45.79 -42.30 11.87
N GLU A 372 -46.96 -42.36 12.51
CA GLU A 372 -47.19 -43.16 13.74
C GLU A 372 -48.17 -44.32 13.46
N SER A 373 -48.47 -44.62 12.20
CA SER A 373 -49.49 -45.61 11.83
C SER A 373 -49.07 -46.44 10.63
N LYS A 374 -47.98 -47.20 10.76
CA LYS A 374 -47.68 -48.35 9.88
C LYS A 374 -46.63 -49.30 10.48
N GLU A 375 -46.73 -49.57 11.78
CA GLU A 375 -45.75 -50.40 12.52
C GLU A 375 -46.13 -51.90 12.62
N ASN A 376 -47.02 -52.42 11.77
CA ASN A 376 -47.33 -53.85 11.75
C ASN A 376 -47.54 -54.36 10.31
N SER A 377 -46.46 -54.51 9.54
CA SER A 377 -46.30 -55.43 8.39
C SER A 377 -45.07 -55.06 7.55
N MET A 378 -43.85 -55.26 8.06
CA MET A 378 -42.67 -55.33 7.19
C MET A 378 -41.48 -56.00 7.88
N HIS A 379 -41.63 -57.27 8.25
CA HIS A 379 -40.47 -58.15 8.43
C HIS A 379 -39.97 -58.58 7.03
N ASP A 380 -38.65 -58.51 6.82
CA ASP A 380 -37.89 -58.83 5.60
C ASP A 380 -37.92 -57.84 4.43
N LEU A 381 -37.29 -56.68 4.60
CA LEU A 381 -36.72 -55.94 3.46
C LEU A 381 -35.38 -56.56 3.08
N ARG A 382 -35.38 -57.48 2.11
CA ARG A 382 -34.16 -58.00 1.48
C ARG A 382 -33.31 -56.85 0.91
N LEU A 383 -31.99 -56.97 1.08
CA LEU A 383 -30.99 -56.07 0.50
C LEU A 383 -30.89 -56.35 -1.00
N THR A 384 -31.52 -55.51 -1.83
CA THR A 384 -31.56 -55.70 -3.29
C THR A 384 -30.48 -54.86 -3.98
N LYS A 385 -29.86 -55.40 -5.04
CA LYS A 385 -28.87 -54.72 -5.89
C LYS A 385 -29.26 -53.27 -6.22
N ASP A 386 -30.51 -53.07 -6.66
CA ASP A 386 -30.99 -51.75 -7.11
C ASP A 386 -30.95 -50.68 -6.01
N LYS A 387 -31.11 -51.06 -4.73
CA LYS A 387 -31.01 -50.12 -3.60
C LYS A 387 -29.57 -49.67 -3.39
N ILE A 388 -28.61 -50.59 -3.48
CA ILE A 388 -27.18 -50.30 -3.29
C ILE A 388 -26.67 -49.42 -4.44
N VAL A 389 -27.01 -49.77 -5.68
CA VAL A 389 -26.61 -49.02 -6.88
C VAL A 389 -27.22 -47.63 -6.89
N LYS A 390 -28.51 -47.48 -6.54
CA LYS A 390 -29.16 -46.17 -6.45
C LYS A 390 -28.50 -45.29 -5.38
N SER A 391 -28.22 -45.84 -4.20
CA SER A 391 -27.52 -45.11 -3.13
C SER A 391 -26.11 -44.69 -3.55
N LEU A 392 -25.36 -45.51 -4.28
CA LEU A 392 -24.05 -45.13 -4.81
C LEU A 392 -24.12 -44.01 -5.86
N LYS A 393 -25.14 -44.04 -6.74
CA LYS A 393 -25.38 -42.96 -7.71
C LYS A 393 -25.70 -41.64 -7.02
N GLU A 394 -26.58 -41.68 -6.01
CA GLU A 394 -26.92 -40.49 -5.20
C GLU A 394 -25.70 -39.91 -4.43
N LEU A 395 -24.77 -40.76 -3.99
CA LEU A 395 -23.56 -40.34 -3.28
C LEU A 395 -22.50 -39.72 -4.20
N ASN A 396 -22.40 -40.21 -5.44
CA ASN A 396 -21.46 -39.67 -6.44
C ASN A 396 -21.94 -38.35 -7.05
N GLU A 397 -23.25 -38.17 -7.21
CA GLU A 397 -23.82 -36.95 -7.82
C GLU A 397 -23.87 -35.75 -6.87
N LYS A 398 -23.86 -35.95 -5.55
CA LYS A 398 -23.97 -34.87 -4.55
C LYS A 398 -22.62 -34.34 -4.06
N ASP A 399 -22.58 -33.03 -3.80
CA ASP A 399 -21.43 -32.35 -3.16
C ASP A 399 -21.57 -32.40 -1.63
N LEU A 400 -20.88 -33.35 -0.99
CA LEU A 400 -21.00 -33.57 0.45
C LEU A 400 -20.43 -32.40 1.25
N ASN A 401 -19.53 -31.58 0.68
CA ASN A 401 -19.00 -30.40 1.36
C ASN A 401 -20.09 -29.38 1.68
N GLN A 402 -21.03 -29.14 0.76
CA GLN A 402 -22.13 -28.22 1.02
C GLN A 402 -23.05 -28.74 2.15
N GLU A 403 -23.22 -30.05 2.24
CA GLU A 403 -24.04 -30.70 3.27
C GLU A 403 -23.34 -30.69 4.64
N LEU A 404 -22.02 -30.89 4.68
CA LEU A 404 -21.20 -30.74 5.89
C LEU A 404 -21.23 -29.29 6.42
N ILE A 405 -21.12 -28.29 5.53
CA ILE A 405 -21.17 -26.86 5.92
C ILE A 405 -22.51 -26.50 6.59
N LYS A 406 -23.62 -27.00 6.04
CA LYS A 406 -24.96 -26.79 6.61
C LYS A 406 -25.11 -27.47 7.98
N LYS A 407 -24.55 -28.67 8.15
CA LYS A 407 -24.64 -29.45 9.39
C LYS A 407 -23.77 -28.89 10.53
N PHE A 408 -22.58 -28.37 10.23
CA PHE A 408 -21.64 -27.91 11.26
C PHE A 408 -21.68 -26.41 11.53
N LYS A 409 -22.45 -25.61 10.78
CA LYS A 409 -22.60 -24.14 10.94
C LYS A 409 -21.27 -23.38 11.04
N VAL A 410 -20.21 -23.85 10.37
CA VAL A 410 -18.88 -23.23 10.48
C VAL A 410 -18.76 -22.05 9.52
N SER A 411 -18.46 -20.87 10.05
CA SER A 411 -18.20 -19.66 9.25
C SER A 411 -16.98 -19.85 8.35
N PHE A 412 -16.97 -19.21 7.17
CA PHE A 412 -15.82 -19.21 6.27
C PHE A 412 -14.57 -18.61 6.95
N LEU A 413 -14.74 -17.58 7.77
CA LEU A 413 -13.65 -16.95 8.53
C LEU A 413 -13.08 -17.88 9.61
N GLU A 414 -13.92 -18.67 10.27
CA GLU A 414 -13.47 -19.68 11.24
C GLU A 414 -12.64 -20.78 10.57
N ARG A 415 -12.99 -21.17 9.33
CA ARG A 415 -12.22 -22.14 8.53
C ARG A 415 -10.84 -21.59 8.14
N ALA A 416 -10.80 -20.35 7.66
CA ALA A 416 -9.54 -19.67 7.29
C ALA A 416 -8.63 -19.44 8.51
N PHE A 417 -9.20 -19.02 9.65
CA PHE A 417 -8.44 -18.79 10.89
C PHE A 417 -7.84 -20.09 11.45
N ARG A 418 -8.55 -21.22 11.35
CA ARG A 418 -8.03 -22.54 11.80
C ARG A 418 -6.91 -23.08 10.90
N SER A 419 -6.99 -22.82 9.59
CA SER A 419 -5.88 -23.08 8.65
C SER A 419 -4.62 -22.26 9.00
N PHE A 420 -4.81 -21.06 9.57
CA PHE A 420 -3.73 -20.16 9.98
C PHE A 420 -3.10 -20.54 11.33
N VAL A 421 -3.91 -20.89 12.33
CA VAL A 421 -3.41 -21.16 13.70
C VAL A 421 -2.70 -22.49 13.84
N GLY A 422 -2.82 -23.42 12.87
CA GLY A 422 -2.10 -24.70 12.91
C GLY A 422 -2.19 -25.34 14.29
N VAL A 423 -3.42 -25.54 14.79
CA VAL A 423 -3.66 -25.83 16.21
C VAL A 423 -2.86 -27.06 16.63
N GLU A 424 -1.83 -26.82 17.43
CA GLU A 424 -1.13 -27.84 18.19
C GLU A 424 -2.10 -28.51 19.16
N LYS A 425 -2.01 -29.85 19.16
CA LYS A 425 -2.81 -30.81 19.90
C LYS A 425 -2.74 -30.52 21.39
N GLU A 426 -3.89 -30.33 22.05
CA GLU A 426 -4.03 -30.73 23.46
C GLU A 426 -5.49 -30.86 23.94
N ASP A 427 -6.46 -30.18 23.30
CA ASP A 427 -7.84 -30.16 23.81
C ASP A 427 -8.79 -31.26 23.29
N TYR A 428 -8.32 -32.17 22.43
CA TYR A 428 -9.12 -33.29 21.92
C TYR A 428 -9.53 -34.32 23.00
N MET A 429 -8.95 -34.24 24.20
CA MET A 429 -9.01 -35.30 25.20
C MET A 429 -10.22 -35.27 26.14
N LYS A 430 -11.02 -34.18 26.21
CA LYS A 430 -11.88 -33.96 27.39
C LYS A 430 -13.36 -33.62 27.19
N LYS A 431 -13.95 -33.61 25.98
CA LYS A 431 -15.40 -33.32 25.84
C LYS A 431 -16.19 -34.33 25.01
N LYS A 432 -17.45 -34.49 25.44
CA LYS A 432 -18.48 -35.38 24.89
C LYS A 432 -18.66 -35.09 23.40
N ARG A 433 -18.47 -36.13 22.56
CA ARG A 433 -18.40 -36.10 21.09
C ARG A 433 -19.51 -35.24 20.47
N SER A 434 -19.13 -34.07 19.98
CA SER A 434 -19.97 -33.18 19.18
C SER A 434 -19.71 -33.41 17.70
N ASN A 435 -20.71 -33.14 16.86
CA ASN A 435 -20.59 -33.06 15.40
C ASN A 435 -19.33 -32.24 14.98
N ARG A 436 -18.99 -31.18 15.71
CA ARG A 436 -17.81 -30.34 15.47
C ARG A 436 -16.47 -31.10 15.53
N ASP A 437 -16.33 -32.09 16.40
CA ASP A 437 -15.10 -32.87 16.58
C ASP A 437 -14.84 -33.80 15.38
N LEU A 438 -15.91 -34.24 14.71
CA LEU A 438 -15.84 -35.07 13.51
C LEU A 438 -15.28 -34.30 12.32
N TYR A 439 -15.71 -33.03 12.14
CA TYR A 439 -15.18 -32.16 11.09
C TYR A 439 -13.71 -31.84 11.31
N GLU A 440 -13.30 -31.64 12.56
CA GLU A 440 -11.89 -31.39 12.90
C GLU A 440 -11.01 -32.62 12.65
N ALA A 441 -11.48 -33.83 12.97
CA ALA A 441 -10.78 -35.06 12.63
C ALA A 441 -10.61 -35.24 11.11
N LEU A 442 -11.66 -34.93 10.33
CA LEU A 442 -11.60 -34.95 8.86
C LEU A 442 -10.61 -33.93 8.31
N PHE A 443 -10.63 -32.71 8.83
CA PHE A 443 -9.72 -31.63 8.41
C PHE A 443 -8.26 -31.97 8.75
N PHE A 444 -8.01 -32.49 9.95
CA PHE A 444 -6.69 -32.95 10.37
C PHE A 444 -6.18 -34.09 9.48
N GLN A 445 -7.02 -35.08 9.19
CA GLN A 445 -6.64 -36.17 8.30
C GLN A 445 -6.37 -35.68 6.86
N ALA A 446 -7.19 -34.76 6.34
CA ALA A 446 -6.96 -34.14 5.04
C ALA A 446 -5.63 -33.37 5.01
N SER A 447 -5.26 -32.69 6.11
CA SER A 447 -3.98 -32.01 6.25
C SER A 447 -2.78 -32.97 6.31
N GLN A 448 -2.91 -34.12 6.97
CA GLN A 448 -1.86 -35.16 7.02
C GLN A 448 -1.73 -35.93 5.71
N SER A 449 -2.80 -36.07 4.93
CA SER A 449 -2.79 -36.80 3.65
C SER A 449 -2.12 -36.05 2.49
N GLN A 450 -1.32 -35.01 2.76
CA GLN A 450 -0.49 -34.36 1.75
C GLN A 450 0.56 -35.30 1.15
N ASP A 451 0.94 -36.36 1.85
CA ASP A 451 1.80 -37.42 1.32
C ASP A 451 0.97 -38.54 0.67
N VAL A 452 0.51 -38.27 -0.55
CA VAL A 452 -0.41 -39.15 -1.31
C VAL A 452 0.28 -40.43 -1.78
N PHE A 453 1.61 -40.47 -1.85
CA PHE A 453 2.36 -41.58 -2.44
C PHE A 453 2.56 -42.78 -1.52
N GLU A 454 2.85 -42.55 -0.23
CA GLU A 454 2.92 -43.66 0.73
C GLU A 454 1.56 -44.37 0.81
N LEU A 455 0.48 -43.58 0.81
CA LEU A 455 -0.89 -44.08 0.80
C LEU A 455 -1.25 -44.81 -0.51
N GLN A 456 -0.90 -44.26 -1.68
CA GLN A 456 -1.16 -44.92 -2.96
C GLN A 456 -0.31 -46.18 -3.18
N ALA A 457 0.95 -46.19 -2.73
CA ALA A 457 1.82 -47.35 -2.83
C ALA A 457 1.37 -48.48 -1.90
N GLU A 458 0.97 -48.16 -0.67
CA GLU A 458 0.34 -49.12 0.25
C GLU A 458 -0.99 -49.63 -0.32
N LEU A 459 -1.84 -48.75 -0.86
CA LEU A 459 -3.10 -49.14 -1.48
C LEU A 459 -2.92 -50.00 -2.73
N MET A 460 -1.93 -49.71 -3.57
CA MET A 460 -1.61 -50.54 -4.72
C MET A 460 -1.09 -51.91 -4.31
N ARG A 461 -0.29 -52.00 -3.24
CA ARG A 461 0.14 -53.29 -2.67
C ARG A 461 -1.04 -54.05 -2.09
N ILE A 462 -1.88 -53.39 -1.29
CA ILE A 462 -3.10 -53.99 -0.72
C ILE A 462 -4.04 -54.43 -1.84
N ARG A 463 -4.26 -53.62 -2.87
CA ARG A 463 -5.10 -53.93 -4.03
C ARG A 463 -4.57 -55.15 -4.79
N LYS A 464 -3.26 -55.23 -5.03
CA LYS A 464 -2.63 -56.41 -5.65
C LYS A 464 -2.79 -57.66 -4.77
N THR A 465 -2.59 -57.54 -3.46
CA THR A 465 -2.78 -58.65 -2.51
C THR A 465 -4.25 -59.08 -2.43
N LEU A 466 -5.19 -58.14 -2.41
CA LEU A 466 -6.63 -58.42 -2.45
C LEU A 466 -7.03 -59.06 -3.78
N ALA A 467 -6.48 -58.61 -4.90
CA ALA A 467 -6.75 -59.17 -6.21
C ALA A 467 -6.22 -60.62 -6.38
N LEU A 468 -5.24 -61.01 -5.56
CA LEU A 468 -4.71 -62.38 -5.53
C LEU A 468 -5.49 -63.31 -4.61
N ILE A 469 -6.29 -62.77 -3.68
CA ILE A 469 -6.97 -63.53 -2.61
C ILE A 469 -8.49 -63.59 -2.83
N LEU A 470 -9.10 -62.56 -3.40
CA LEU A 470 -10.55 -62.39 -3.48
C LEU A 470 -11.11 -62.85 -4.81
N THR A 471 -12.34 -63.35 -4.81
CA THR A 471 -13.11 -63.52 -6.05
C THR A 471 -13.64 -62.17 -6.58
N PRO A 472 -13.98 -62.07 -7.89
CA PRO A 472 -14.58 -60.84 -8.44
C PRO A 472 -15.88 -60.44 -7.72
N GLN A 473 -16.69 -61.42 -7.32
CA GLN A 473 -17.91 -61.20 -6.54
C GLN A 473 -17.62 -60.60 -5.15
N GLN A 474 -16.60 -61.12 -4.44
CA GLN A 474 -16.17 -60.61 -3.14
C GLN A 474 -15.60 -59.18 -3.26
N TYR A 475 -14.81 -58.91 -4.30
CA TYR A 475 -14.26 -57.58 -4.55
C TYR A 475 -15.36 -56.55 -4.86
N ALA A 476 -16.36 -56.92 -5.66
CA ALA A 476 -17.54 -56.08 -5.91
C ALA A 476 -18.30 -55.77 -4.60
N ALA A 477 -18.48 -56.74 -3.71
CA ALA A 477 -19.09 -56.53 -2.40
C ALA A 477 -18.23 -55.62 -1.49
N ILE A 478 -16.90 -55.79 -1.49
CA ILE A 478 -15.96 -54.95 -0.71
C ILE A 478 -15.96 -53.50 -1.20
N LYS A 479 -16.06 -53.26 -2.50
CA LYS A 479 -16.12 -51.90 -3.08
C LYS A 479 -17.31 -51.08 -2.56
N CYS A 480 -18.40 -51.76 -2.20
CA CYS A 480 -19.60 -51.16 -1.60
C CYS A 480 -19.49 -50.98 -0.08
N CYS A 481 -18.59 -51.70 0.58
CA CYS A 481 -18.40 -51.63 2.01
C CYS A 481 -17.73 -50.31 2.44
N GLY A 482 -18.42 -49.52 3.26
CA GLY A 482 -17.88 -48.30 3.85
C GLY A 482 -17.58 -48.47 5.34
N THR A 483 -16.46 -47.93 5.82
CA THR A 483 -16.20 -47.86 7.27
C THR A 483 -16.75 -46.57 7.88
N CYS A 484 -17.17 -46.62 9.15
CA CYS A 484 -17.54 -45.40 9.87
C CYS A 484 -16.29 -44.70 10.38
N LEU A 485 -16.19 -43.39 10.15
CA LEU A 485 -15.11 -42.58 10.69
C LEU A 485 -15.01 -42.68 12.23
N SER A 486 -16.16 -42.79 12.94
CA SER A 486 -16.19 -42.93 14.41
C SER A 486 -15.42 -44.13 14.94
N ASP A 487 -15.30 -45.18 14.15
CA ASP A 487 -14.76 -46.47 14.56
C ASP A 487 -13.25 -46.53 14.31
N GLN A 488 -12.72 -45.66 13.43
CA GLN A 488 -11.30 -45.56 13.08
C GLN A 488 -10.55 -44.45 13.85
N ILE A 489 -11.26 -43.47 14.42
CA ILE A 489 -10.67 -42.40 15.23
C ILE A 489 -9.70 -42.95 16.31
N PRO A 490 -10.01 -44.01 17.08
CA PRO A 490 -9.08 -44.57 18.08
C PRO A 490 -7.76 -45.07 17.48
N PHE A 491 -7.82 -45.71 16.30
CA PHE A 491 -6.66 -46.27 15.60
C PHE A 491 -5.78 -45.18 14.96
N LEU A 492 -6.41 -44.11 14.46
CA LEU A 492 -5.73 -42.94 13.92
C LEU A 492 -5.00 -42.15 15.01
N ILE A 493 -5.51 -42.15 16.24
CA ILE A 493 -4.86 -41.56 17.42
C ILE A 493 -3.61 -42.36 17.82
N GLU A 494 -3.69 -43.69 17.80
CA GLU A 494 -2.60 -44.58 18.21
C GLU A 494 -1.40 -44.55 17.24
N LYS A 495 -1.66 -44.57 15.91
CA LYS A 495 -0.60 -44.48 14.87
C LYS A 495 0.20 -43.18 14.96
N ASN A 496 -0.43 -42.08 15.37
CA ASN A 496 0.20 -40.76 15.44
C ASN A 496 1.11 -40.59 16.67
N ASN A 497 0.77 -41.24 17.79
CA ASN A 497 1.63 -41.28 18.98
C ASN A 497 2.91 -42.09 18.74
N ILE A 498 2.84 -43.12 17.89
CA ILE A 498 4.00 -43.93 17.50
C ILE A 498 4.96 -43.14 16.61
N ASN A 499 4.44 -42.41 15.61
CA ASN A 499 5.27 -41.60 14.70
C ASN A 499 5.93 -40.40 15.38
N GLN A 500 5.33 -39.83 16.43
CA GLN A 500 5.96 -38.75 17.22
C GLN A 500 7.15 -39.25 18.07
N ASN A 501 7.21 -40.53 18.43
CA ASN A 501 8.33 -41.11 19.18
C ASN A 501 9.52 -41.54 18.30
N GLN A 502 9.33 -41.67 16.98
CA GLN A 502 10.40 -42.08 16.05
C GLN A 502 11.17 -40.91 15.41
N ASN A 503 10.66 -39.67 15.52
CA ASN A 503 11.31 -38.47 14.96
C ASN A 503 12.44 -37.87 15.83
N LYS A 504 13.19 -38.71 16.56
CA LYS A 504 14.39 -38.29 17.32
C LYS A 504 15.71 -38.90 16.85
N ILE A 505 15.75 -39.51 15.66
CA ILE A 505 16.98 -40.05 15.08
C ILE A 505 17.19 -39.43 13.69
N LEU A 506 18.32 -38.73 13.51
CA LEU A 506 18.76 -38.13 12.25
C LEU A 506 18.83 -39.18 11.13
N PRO A 507 18.39 -38.88 9.89
CA PRO A 507 18.66 -39.73 8.75
C PRO A 507 20.09 -39.50 8.23
N THR A 508 20.98 -40.44 8.53
CA THR A 508 22.23 -40.65 7.78
C THR A 508 21.90 -41.15 6.39
N THR A 509 22.53 -40.53 5.40
CA THR A 509 22.37 -40.80 3.98
C THR A 509 23.20 -42.02 3.59
N ASP A 510 22.56 -43.16 3.29
CA ASP A 510 23.21 -44.26 2.57
C ASP A 510 22.58 -44.42 1.19
N LYS A 511 23.32 -43.86 0.21
CA LYS A 511 23.23 -44.27 -1.20
C LYS A 511 23.89 -45.64 -1.27
N ASN A 512 23.15 -46.70 -1.62
CA ASN A 512 23.57 -47.85 -2.43
C ASN A 512 22.54 -48.98 -2.35
N ALA A 513 21.61 -49.04 -3.30
CA ALA A 513 20.92 -50.26 -3.69
C ALA A 513 20.17 -50.05 -5.03
N SER A 514 20.92 -49.74 -6.09
CA SER A 514 20.50 -50.11 -7.44
C SER A 514 21.38 -51.27 -7.87
N ASN A 515 20.77 -52.44 -8.09
CA ASN A 515 21.15 -53.47 -9.06
C ASN A 515 20.58 -54.80 -8.59
N GLN A 516 19.50 -55.23 -9.24
CA GLN A 516 19.19 -56.61 -9.65
C GLN A 516 17.67 -56.76 -9.81
N LEU A 517 17.19 -56.56 -11.03
CA LEU A 517 16.10 -57.41 -11.53
C LEU A 517 16.35 -57.60 -13.03
N GLY A 518 16.67 -58.85 -13.37
CA GLY A 518 17.14 -59.27 -14.67
C GLY A 518 16.05 -59.22 -15.74
N GLU A 519 16.55 -59.04 -16.95
CA GLU A 519 15.87 -59.26 -18.23
C GLU A 519 15.24 -60.65 -18.29
N ILE A 520 13.96 -60.73 -18.65
CA ILE A 520 13.45 -61.79 -19.52
C ILE A 520 12.54 -61.14 -20.54
N GLY A 521 13.04 -61.03 -21.76
CA GLY A 521 12.25 -60.74 -22.96
C GLY A 521 11.81 -62.01 -23.68
N SER A 522 10.84 -61.80 -24.58
CA SER A 522 10.37 -62.62 -25.71
C SER A 522 9.62 -63.92 -25.38
N ASP A 523 8.29 -63.93 -25.60
CA ASP A 523 7.74 -64.34 -26.90
C ASP A 523 6.22 -64.06 -27.00
N ILE A 524 5.81 -63.46 -28.12
CA ILE A 524 4.41 -63.27 -28.53
C ILE A 524 4.20 -64.06 -29.81
N GLN A 525 3.33 -65.08 -29.81
CA GLN A 525 2.52 -65.46 -30.98
C GLN A 525 1.18 -66.13 -30.56
N PHE A 526 0.09 -65.42 -30.90
CA PHE A 526 -1.15 -65.88 -31.57
C PHE A 526 -2.30 -66.67 -30.88
N ILE A 527 -3.50 -66.06 -31.03
CA ILE A 527 -4.89 -66.57 -31.27
C ILE A 527 -5.93 -66.54 -30.13
N ASN A 528 -6.97 -65.72 -30.38
CA ASN A 528 -8.39 -65.72 -29.96
C ASN A 528 -8.90 -66.73 -28.92
N GLU A 529 -9.09 -66.23 -27.71
CA GLU A 529 -10.36 -66.13 -26.94
C GLU A 529 -9.96 -65.38 -25.67
N LYS A 530 -10.51 -64.20 -25.39
CA LYS A 530 -10.08 -63.40 -24.21
C LYS A 530 -10.57 -64.06 -22.93
N ASN A 531 -9.86 -65.07 -22.46
CA ASN A 531 -9.86 -65.49 -21.07
C ASN A 531 -9.12 -64.43 -20.28
N TYR A 532 -9.86 -63.46 -19.76
CA TYR A 532 -9.31 -62.45 -18.87
C TYR A 532 -8.62 -63.14 -17.68
N SER A 533 -7.43 -62.67 -17.32
CA SER A 533 -6.80 -63.14 -16.08
C SER A 533 -7.67 -62.73 -14.88
N HIS A 534 -7.55 -63.46 -13.77
CA HIS A 534 -8.30 -63.14 -12.55
C HIS A 534 -8.12 -61.66 -12.13
N ILE A 535 -6.91 -61.14 -12.30
CA ILE A 535 -6.55 -59.76 -11.98
C ILE A 535 -7.27 -58.78 -12.92
N GLU A 536 -7.33 -59.09 -14.22
CA GLU A 536 -8.06 -58.28 -15.20
C GLU A 536 -9.58 -58.30 -14.95
N LEU A 537 -10.13 -59.43 -14.49
CA LEU A 537 -11.55 -59.51 -14.08
C LEU A 537 -11.83 -58.66 -12.85
N ILE A 538 -10.88 -58.57 -11.90
CA ILE A 538 -11.01 -57.68 -10.74
C ILE A 538 -10.87 -56.21 -11.15
N ASP A 539 -9.92 -55.87 -12.01
CA ASP A 539 -9.76 -54.51 -12.50
C ASP A 539 -10.98 -54.06 -13.32
N LYS A 540 -11.64 -54.98 -14.04
CA LYS A 540 -12.88 -54.73 -14.77
C LYS A 540 -14.02 -54.23 -13.90
N ILE A 541 -14.06 -54.62 -12.62
CA ILE A 541 -15.03 -54.11 -11.64
C ILE A 541 -14.88 -52.59 -11.40
N ASP A 542 -13.70 -52.03 -11.67
CA ASP A 542 -13.44 -50.62 -11.42
C ASP A 542 -13.87 -49.67 -12.52
N TYR A 543 -13.92 -50.12 -13.77
CA TYR A 543 -14.25 -49.27 -14.92
C TYR A 543 -15.48 -49.71 -15.71
N ASP A 544 -15.98 -50.94 -15.55
CA ASP A 544 -17.17 -51.45 -16.24
C ASP A 544 -18.35 -51.60 -15.25
N GLU A 545 -19.26 -50.61 -15.28
CA GLU A 545 -20.42 -50.53 -14.38
C GLU A 545 -21.34 -51.75 -14.53
N GLN A 546 -21.56 -52.24 -15.75
CA GLN A 546 -22.43 -53.39 -16.01
C GLN A 546 -21.82 -54.68 -15.45
N TYR A 547 -20.51 -54.84 -15.60
CA TYR A 547 -19.80 -55.99 -15.06
C TYR A 547 -19.77 -55.99 -13.53
N PHE A 548 -19.48 -54.84 -12.90
CA PHE A 548 -19.58 -54.67 -11.45
C PHE A 548 -20.97 -55.04 -10.92
N GLU A 549 -22.01 -54.49 -11.56
CA GLU A 549 -23.39 -54.72 -11.21
C GLU A 549 -23.80 -56.20 -11.31
N ALA A 550 -23.31 -56.92 -12.32
CA ALA A 550 -23.56 -58.35 -12.48
C ALA A 550 -22.85 -59.19 -11.40
N GLN A 551 -21.60 -58.86 -11.05
CA GLN A 551 -20.87 -59.58 -10.00
C GLN A 551 -21.45 -59.33 -8.61
N LEU A 552 -21.94 -58.11 -8.33
CA LEU A 552 -22.65 -57.80 -7.10
C LEU A 552 -23.98 -58.57 -7.00
N ASP A 553 -24.73 -58.69 -8.10
CA ASP A 553 -25.97 -59.47 -8.14
C ASP A 553 -25.71 -60.95 -7.83
N ASN A 554 -24.70 -61.52 -8.48
CA ASN A 554 -24.30 -62.91 -8.26
C ASN A 554 -23.92 -63.15 -6.79
N PHE A 555 -23.17 -62.23 -6.17
CA PHE A 555 -22.83 -62.31 -4.75
C PHE A 555 -24.07 -62.33 -3.85
N LEU A 556 -25.05 -61.45 -4.13
CA LEU A 556 -26.29 -61.38 -3.35
C LEU A 556 -27.17 -62.62 -3.55
N GLN A 557 -27.30 -63.14 -4.77
CA GLN A 557 -28.04 -64.36 -5.06
C GLN A 557 -27.42 -65.60 -4.39
N GLU A 558 -26.09 -65.67 -4.32
CA GLU A 558 -25.38 -66.72 -3.59
C GLU A 558 -25.53 -66.60 -2.08
N SER A 559 -25.68 -65.37 -1.57
CA SER A 559 -25.96 -65.12 -0.15
C SER A 559 -27.35 -65.64 0.27
N GLU A 560 -28.35 -65.53 -0.61
CA GLU A 560 -29.69 -66.11 -0.37
C GLU A 560 -29.65 -67.63 -0.30
N LYS A 561 -28.69 -68.25 -0.99
CA LYS A 561 -28.42 -69.70 -0.95
C LYS A 561 -27.50 -70.09 0.21
N GLY A 562 -27.16 -69.17 1.14
CA GLY A 562 -26.36 -69.47 2.33
C GLY A 562 -24.91 -69.87 2.05
N PHE A 563 -24.38 -69.54 0.87
CA PHE A 563 -23.01 -69.86 0.43
C PHE A 563 -22.66 -71.36 0.57
N ILE A 564 -23.62 -72.26 0.33
CA ILE A 564 -23.49 -73.71 0.58
C ILE A 564 -22.32 -74.36 -0.19
N ASN A 565 -21.90 -73.79 -1.32
CA ASN A 565 -20.86 -74.32 -2.20
C ASN A 565 -19.45 -73.80 -1.90
N TYR A 566 -19.27 -73.05 -0.81
CA TYR A 566 -17.98 -72.46 -0.42
C TYR A 566 -17.35 -73.23 0.74
N ASP A 567 -16.01 -73.21 0.80
CA ASP A 567 -15.28 -73.71 1.96
C ASP A 567 -15.58 -72.86 3.21
N GLU A 568 -15.34 -73.43 4.40
CA GLU A 568 -15.59 -72.75 5.69
C GLU A 568 -14.92 -71.37 5.77
N SER A 569 -13.75 -71.20 5.15
CA SER A 569 -13.00 -69.93 5.15
C SER A 569 -13.66 -68.87 4.28
N ALA A 570 -14.01 -69.17 3.03
CA ALA A 570 -14.69 -68.22 2.14
C ALA A 570 -16.13 -67.96 2.58
N LYS A 571 -16.81 -68.96 3.16
CA LYS A 571 -18.15 -68.79 3.74
C LYS A 571 -18.13 -67.77 4.89
N ARG A 572 -17.15 -67.86 5.80
CA ARG A 572 -16.98 -66.88 6.89
C ARG A 572 -16.66 -65.49 6.37
N MET A 573 -15.87 -65.39 5.30
CA MET A 573 -15.56 -64.12 4.64
C MET A 573 -16.80 -63.50 3.98
N ASN A 574 -17.53 -64.27 3.19
CA ASN A 574 -18.75 -63.84 2.52
C ASN A 574 -19.83 -63.39 3.52
N MET A 575 -19.96 -64.08 4.65
CA MET A 575 -20.85 -63.65 5.74
C MET A 575 -20.43 -62.32 6.37
N ARG A 576 -19.14 -62.04 6.52
CA ARG A 576 -18.64 -60.74 7.01
C ARG A 576 -18.89 -59.61 6.01
N LEU A 577 -18.74 -59.89 4.72
CA LEU A 577 -19.05 -58.94 3.66
C LEU A 577 -20.55 -58.64 3.59
N LEU A 578 -21.40 -59.65 3.76
CA LEU A 578 -22.84 -59.48 3.86
C LEU A 578 -23.24 -58.64 5.09
N ASP A 579 -22.66 -58.89 6.26
CA ASP A 579 -22.85 -58.06 7.46
C ASP A 579 -22.41 -56.61 7.20
N CYS A 580 -21.27 -56.41 6.54
CA CYS A 580 -20.79 -55.08 6.17
C CYS A 580 -21.72 -54.33 5.20
N LEU A 581 -22.26 -55.01 4.18
CA LEU A 581 -23.25 -54.43 3.27
C LEU A 581 -24.55 -54.09 4.01
N ASN A 582 -25.00 -54.97 4.91
CA ASN A 582 -26.18 -54.73 5.74
C ASN A 582 -25.98 -53.55 6.71
N ARG A 583 -24.78 -53.39 7.29
CA ARG A 583 -24.45 -52.22 8.11
C ARG A 583 -24.37 -50.92 7.31
N THR A 584 -23.96 -51.00 6.04
CA THR A 584 -23.79 -49.84 5.16
C THR A 584 -25.11 -49.36 4.54
N TYR A 585 -25.97 -50.29 4.12
CA TYR A 585 -27.17 -49.99 3.33
C TYR A 585 -28.47 -50.52 3.94
N GLY A 586 -28.41 -51.40 4.94
CA GLY A 586 -29.58 -51.95 5.65
C GLY A 586 -30.12 -51.02 6.75
N LYS A 587 -31.31 -51.32 7.27
CA LYS A 587 -31.85 -50.64 8.47
C LYS A 587 -31.22 -51.25 9.73
N GLN A 588 -30.61 -50.41 10.57
CA GLN A 588 -30.15 -50.81 11.90
C GLN A 588 -31.36 -51.19 12.77
N GLU A 589 -31.44 -52.43 13.22
CA GLU A 589 -32.18 -52.74 14.45
C GLU A 589 -31.47 -52.02 15.61
N LYS A 590 -32.26 -51.32 16.44
CA LYS A 590 -31.75 -50.71 17.67
C LYS A 590 -31.18 -51.82 18.57
N LEU A 591 -29.86 -51.89 18.69
CA LEU A 591 -29.21 -52.55 19.82
C LEU A 591 -29.60 -51.78 21.09
N GLN A 592 -30.60 -52.28 21.82
CA GLN A 592 -30.86 -51.87 23.19
C GLN A 592 -29.66 -52.31 24.04
N PHE A 593 -28.84 -51.34 24.45
CA PHE A 593 -28.01 -51.49 25.63
C PHE A 593 -28.91 -51.28 26.84
N GLN A 594 -29.15 -52.34 27.62
CA GLN A 594 -29.54 -52.22 29.03
C GLN A 594 -28.30 -51.98 29.87
#